data_AF-A0A499VGN9-F1
#
_entry.id   AF-A0A499VGN9-F1
#
_cell.length_a   1.000
_cell.length_b   1.000
_cell.length_c   1.000
_cell.angle_alpha   90.00
_cell.angle_beta   90.00
_cell.angle_gamma   90.00
#
_symmetry.space_group_name_H-M   'P 1'
#
loop_
_entity.id
_entity.type
_entity.pdbx_description
1 polymer ?
#
loop_
_entity_poly.entity_id
_entity_poly.type
_entity_poly.pdbx_seq_one_letter_code
_entity_poly.pdbx_strand_id
1 'polypeptide(L)'
;MSIRHGILLTDGRNEHESPQDLRAALDACAGRFTCDARGVGTDWEVKEVTGIASALLGTADIVADPAALSEDFTRMMETAMGKEVADVALRLWTPVGTAIKFVKQVAPRSRS
;
A
#
# COMPACT_ATOMS: atom_id res chain seq x y z
N MET A 1 18.20 11.55 1.35
CA MET A 1 16.95 10.95 1.89
C MET A 1 16.90 9.52 1.38
N SER A 2 16.61 8.52 2.21
CA SER A 2 16.58 7.11 1.78
C SER A 2 15.18 6.68 1.35
N ILE A 3 15.10 5.80 0.35
CA ILE A 3 13.86 5.14 -0.03
C ILE A 3 13.57 4.07 1.02
N ARG A 4 12.41 4.18 1.66
CA ARG A 4 11.93 3.23 2.65
C ARG A 4 10.69 2.56 2.08
N HIS A 5 10.80 1.28 1.79
CA HIS A 5 9.74 0.47 1.23
C HIS A 5 9.63 -0.84 2.01
N GLY A 6 8.41 -1.21 2.40
CA GLY A 6 8.09 -2.50 3.00
C GLY A 6 7.33 -3.37 1.99
N ILE A 7 7.46 -4.69 2.15
CA ILE A 7 6.63 -5.68 1.46
C ILE A 7 5.90 -6.46 2.54
N LEU A 8 4.58 -6.53 2.46
CA LEU A 8 3.73 -7.30 3.35
C LEU A 8 3.11 -8.48 2.60
N LEU A 9 3.20 -9.67 3.19
CA LEU A 9 2.60 -10.89 2.67
C LEU A 9 1.75 -11.49 3.79
N THR A 10 0.52 -11.91 3.48
CA THR A 10 -0.32 -12.67 4.41
C THR A 10 -1.07 -13.76 3.67
N ASP A 11 -1.16 -14.94 4.27
CA ASP A 11 -2.03 -16.04 3.85
C ASP A 11 -3.30 -16.14 4.72
N GLY A 12 -3.42 -15.29 5.76
CA GLY A 12 -4.51 -15.30 6.72
C GLY A 12 -5.10 -13.93 7.01
N ARG A 13 -6.15 -13.92 7.85
CA ARG A 13 -6.81 -12.70 8.36
C ARG A 13 -6.14 -12.22 9.64
N ASN A 14 -6.32 -10.94 9.98
CA ASN A 14 -5.91 -10.43 11.28
C ASN A 14 -6.91 -10.83 12.39
N GLU A 15 -6.82 -12.07 12.88
CA GLU A 15 -7.81 -12.64 13.81
C GLU A 15 -7.57 -12.31 15.30
N HIS A 16 -6.36 -11.87 15.64
CA HIS A 16 -5.91 -11.73 17.04
C HIS A 16 -5.92 -10.29 17.56
N GLU A 17 -6.22 -9.32 16.70
CA GLU A 17 -6.23 -7.90 17.02
C GLU A 17 -7.56 -7.28 16.57
N SER A 18 -7.93 -6.15 17.18
CA SER A 18 -9.09 -5.41 16.72
C SER A 18 -8.77 -4.62 15.44
N PRO A 19 -9.77 -4.29 14.61
CA PRO A 19 -9.59 -3.38 13.48
C PRO A 19 -9.02 -2.01 13.89
N GLN A 20 -9.27 -1.57 15.13
CA GLN A 20 -8.77 -0.31 15.68
C GLN A 20 -7.25 -0.39 15.95
N ASP A 21 -6.74 -1.54 16.37
CA ASP A 21 -5.31 -1.74 16.62
C ASP A 21 -4.53 -1.66 15.30
N LEU A 22 -5.01 -2.34 14.26
CA LEU A 22 -4.46 -2.23 12.91
C LEU A 22 -4.50 -0.78 12.42
N ARG A 23 -5.61 -0.07 12.64
CA ARG A 23 -5.72 1.34 12.23
C ARG A 23 -4.69 2.21 12.95
N ALA A 24 -4.53 2.05 14.26
CA ALA A 24 -3.56 2.79 15.05
C ALA A 24 -2.12 2.52 14.60
N ALA A 25 -1.78 1.27 14.28
CA ALA A 25 -0.48 0.92 13.73
C ALA A 25 -0.23 1.59 12.37
N LEU A 26 -1.22 1.59 11.47
CA LEU A 26 -1.12 2.26 10.17
C LEU A 26 -0.97 3.78 10.30
N ASP A 27 -1.71 4.41 11.21
CA ASP A 27 -1.59 5.84 11.48
C ASP A 27 -0.19 6.19 12.04
N ALA A 28 0.39 5.33 12.88
CA ALA A 28 1.76 5.48 13.36
C ALA A 28 2.83 5.27 12.28
N CYS A 29 2.55 4.47 11.24
CA CYS A 29 3.46 4.20 10.13
C CYS A 29 3.34 5.21 8.97
N ALA A 30 2.21 5.89 8.82
CA ALA A 30 1.91 6.77 7.70
C ALA A 30 3.02 7.82 7.45
N GLY A 31 3.42 7.97 6.18
CA GLY A 31 4.47 8.92 5.76
C GLY A 31 5.91 8.50 6.12
N ARG A 32 6.12 7.39 6.84
CA ARG A 32 7.48 6.92 7.19
C ARG A 32 8.10 6.02 6.13
N PHE A 33 7.28 5.21 5.46
CA PHE A 33 7.66 4.31 4.39
C PHE A 33 6.45 4.05 3.47
N THR A 34 6.72 3.48 2.29
CA THR A 34 5.66 2.95 1.41
C THR A 34 5.56 1.43 1.55
N CYS A 35 4.39 0.82 1.35
CA CYS A 35 4.23 -0.63 1.50
C CYS A 35 3.36 -1.25 0.41
N ASP A 36 3.92 -2.18 -0.36
CA ASP A 36 3.15 -3.09 -1.21
C ASP A 36 2.71 -4.30 -0.39
N ALA A 37 1.46 -4.74 -0.57
CA ALA A 37 0.86 -5.83 0.19
C ALA A 37 0.32 -6.92 -0.75
N ARG A 38 0.42 -8.19 -0.33
CA ARG A 38 -0.15 -9.33 -1.04
C ARG A 38 -0.92 -10.25 -0.11
N GLY A 39 -2.06 -10.70 -0.61
CA GLY A 39 -2.77 -11.85 -0.07
C GLY A 39 -2.38 -13.12 -0.82
N VAL A 40 -1.90 -14.14 -0.12
CA VAL A 40 -1.44 -15.40 -0.70
C VAL A 40 -2.53 -16.46 -0.52
N GLY A 41 -2.90 -17.17 -1.59
CA GLY A 41 -4.02 -18.11 -1.55
C GLY A 41 -5.37 -17.41 -1.36
N THR A 42 -6.25 -17.97 -0.53
CA THR A 42 -7.66 -17.54 -0.40
C THR A 42 -8.11 -17.13 0.99
N ASP A 43 -7.30 -17.36 2.02
CA ASP A 43 -7.76 -17.31 3.42
C ASP A 43 -7.48 -15.98 4.13
N TRP A 44 -7.24 -14.92 3.35
CA TRP A 44 -6.99 -13.55 3.80
C TRP A 44 -8.20 -12.62 3.52
N GLU A 45 -8.22 -11.43 4.13
CA GLU A 45 -9.28 -10.44 3.93
C GLU A 45 -8.85 -9.33 2.95
N VAL A 46 -9.59 -9.20 1.85
CA VAL A 46 -9.29 -8.22 0.79
C VAL A 46 -9.28 -6.80 1.32
N LYS A 47 -10.21 -6.43 2.20
CA LYS A 47 -10.30 -5.09 2.77
C LYS A 47 -9.11 -4.75 3.68
N GLU A 48 -8.55 -5.72 4.38
CA GLU A 48 -7.37 -5.50 5.24
C GLU A 48 -6.14 -5.21 4.38
N VAL A 49 -5.84 -6.08 3.42
CA VAL A 49 -4.66 -5.94 2.53
C VAL A 49 -4.74 -4.65 1.70
N THR A 50 -5.91 -4.36 1.11
CA THR A 50 -6.13 -3.11 0.36
C THR A 50 -6.09 -1.87 1.25
N GLY A 51 -6.55 -1.97 2.50
CA GLY A 51 -6.47 -0.91 3.51
C GLY A 51 -5.03 -0.56 3.89
N ILE A 52 -4.19 -1.58 4.14
CA ILE A 52 -2.77 -1.42 4.45
C ILE A 52 -2.04 -0.74 3.29
N ALA A 53 -2.16 -1.27 2.08
CA ALA A 53 -1.51 -0.70 0.90
C ALA A 53 -1.96 0.75 0.64
N SER A 54 -3.25 1.04 0.83
CA SER A 54 -3.78 2.40 0.65
C SER A 54 -3.22 3.38 1.69
N ALA A 55 -3.13 2.97 2.95
CA ALA A 55 -2.61 3.81 4.03
C ALA A 55 -1.10 4.10 3.86
N LEU A 56 -0.37 3.15 3.26
CA LEU A 56 1.08 3.22 3.09
C LEU A 56 1.50 3.45 1.62
N LEU A 57 0.63 4.08 0.82
CA LEU A 57 0.94 4.54 -0.54
C LEU A 57 1.57 3.47 -1.45
N GLY A 58 1.13 2.22 -1.34
CA GLY A 58 1.53 1.12 -2.23
C GLY A 58 0.34 0.46 -2.92
N THR A 59 0.53 -0.80 -3.30
CA THR A 59 -0.39 -1.62 -4.09
C THR A 59 -0.81 -2.86 -3.32
N ALA A 60 -2.04 -3.31 -3.57
CA ALA A 60 -2.54 -4.58 -3.09
C ALA A 60 -2.87 -5.48 -4.29
N ASP A 61 -2.49 -6.75 -4.20
CA ASP A 61 -2.81 -7.77 -5.20
C ASP A 61 -2.86 -9.18 -4.57
N ILE A 62 -3.36 -10.15 -5.33
CA ILE A 62 -3.42 -11.57 -4.95
C ILE A 62 -2.23 -12.35 -5.53
N VAL A 63 -1.64 -13.22 -4.73
CA VAL A 63 -0.76 -14.31 -5.17
C VAL A 63 -1.56 -15.59 -5.06
N ALA A 64 -2.26 -15.95 -6.14
CA ALA A 64 -3.21 -17.07 -6.12
C ALA A 64 -2.52 -18.44 -5.92
N ASP A 65 -1.32 -18.60 -6.48
CA ASP A 65 -0.48 -19.78 -6.31
C ASP A 65 0.78 -19.39 -5.51
N PRO A 66 1.04 -20.00 -4.33
CA PRO A 66 2.26 -19.78 -3.57
C PRO A 66 3.55 -20.00 -4.37
N ALA A 67 3.54 -20.85 -5.41
CA ALA A 67 4.69 -21.05 -6.27
C ALA A 67 5.08 -19.78 -7.06
N ALA A 68 4.12 -18.88 -7.31
CA ALA A 68 4.34 -17.60 -7.98
C ALA A 68 4.88 -16.51 -7.03
N LEU A 69 4.94 -16.76 -5.71
CA LEU A 69 5.32 -15.75 -4.72
C LEU A 69 6.72 -15.19 -4.95
N SER A 70 7.67 -16.04 -5.38
CA SER A 70 9.05 -15.61 -5.65
C SER A 70 9.13 -14.64 -6.83
N GLU A 71 8.35 -14.88 -7.87
CA GLU A 71 8.29 -14.00 -9.05
C GLU A 71 7.65 -12.66 -8.69
N ASP A 72 6.51 -12.68 -7.98
CA ASP A 72 5.82 -11.46 -7.56
C ASP A 72 6.69 -10.63 -6.60
N PHE A 73 7.36 -11.29 -5.64
CA PHE A 73 8.30 -10.63 -4.74
C PHE A 73 9.46 -9.95 -5.50
N THR A 74 10.03 -10.65 -6.48
CA THR A 74 11.10 -10.08 -7.32
C THR A 74 10.64 -8.82 -8.04
N ARG A 75 9.44 -8.85 -8.63
CA ARG A 75 8.84 -7.71 -9.33
C ARG A 75 8.58 -6.51 -8.41
N MET A 76 8.10 -6.76 -7.19
CA MET A 76 7.92 -5.71 -6.18
C MET A 76 9.27 -5.07 -5.80
N MET A 77 10.30 -5.88 -5.58
CA MET A 77 11.64 -5.40 -5.26
C MET A 77 12.27 -4.59 -6.40
N GLU A 78 12.18 -5.05 -7.65
CA GLU A 78 12.65 -4.30 -8.81
C GLU A 78 11.96 -2.94 -8.91
N THR A 79 10.64 -2.89 -8.71
CA THR A 79 9.86 -1.65 -8.72
C THR A 79 10.27 -0.72 -7.57
N ALA A 80 10.49 -1.26 -6.37
CA ALA A 80 10.88 -0.49 -5.19
C ALA A 80 12.30 0.08 -5.33
N MET A 81 13.23 -0.71 -5.86
CA MET A 81 14.63 -0.32 -6.06
C MET A 81 14.83 0.61 -7.26
N GLY A 82 13.93 0.57 -8.25
CA GLY A 82 13.93 1.50 -9.38
C GLY A 82 13.45 2.92 -9.03
N LYS A 83 13.00 3.17 -7.79
CA LYS A 83 12.67 4.52 -7.33
C LYS A 83 13.97 5.32 -7.18
N GLU A 84 14.03 6.52 -7.76
CA GLU A 84 15.21 7.40 -7.66
C GLU A 84 15.02 8.57 -6.69
N VAL A 85 13.75 8.94 -6.44
CA VAL A 85 13.39 10.07 -5.58
C VAL A 85 12.48 9.59 -4.46
N ALA A 86 12.87 9.87 -3.22
CA ALA A 86 12.03 9.66 -2.05
C ALA A 86 11.21 10.93 -1.73
N ASP A 87 10.05 10.73 -1.10
CA ASP A 87 9.24 11.78 -0.45
C ASP A 87 8.77 12.92 -1.39
N VAL A 88 8.06 12.54 -2.45
CA VAL A 88 7.45 13.50 -3.38
C VAL A 88 6.12 14.00 -2.84
N ALA A 89 5.93 15.32 -2.84
CA ALA A 89 4.67 15.96 -2.45
C ALA A 89 3.93 16.55 -3.66
N LEU A 90 2.62 16.32 -3.74
CA LEU A 90 1.75 17.02 -4.70
C LEU A 90 1.28 18.34 -4.10
N ARG A 91 1.83 19.46 -4.56
CA ARG A 91 1.39 20.80 -4.14
C ARG A 91 0.28 21.30 -5.06
N LEU A 92 -0.86 21.63 -4.48
CA LEU A 92 -2.00 22.22 -5.18
C LEU A 92 -2.19 23.68 -4.74
N TRP A 93 -2.53 24.55 -5.69
CA TRP A 93 -2.86 25.95 -5.44
C TRP A 93 -4.25 26.25 -6.00
N THR A 94 -5.05 27.01 -5.26
CA THR A 94 -6.37 27.50 -5.70
C THR A 94 -6.49 29.00 -5.48
N PRO A 95 -7.18 29.75 -6.36
CA PRO A 95 -7.45 31.16 -6.15
C PRO A 95 -8.37 31.40 -4.94
N VAL A 96 -8.41 32.64 -4.47
CA VAL A 96 -9.32 33.07 -3.39
C VAL A 96 -10.77 32.76 -3.76
N GLY A 97 -11.53 32.24 -2.80
CA GLY A 97 -12.94 31.86 -2.99
C GLY A 97 -13.16 30.46 -3.56
N THR A 98 -12.11 29.67 -3.80
CA THR A 98 -12.20 28.27 -4.25
C THR A 98 -11.77 27.29 -3.16
N ALA A 99 -12.41 26.12 -3.11
CA ALA A 99 -12.04 25.03 -2.20
C ALA A 99 -11.83 23.71 -2.97
N ILE A 100 -10.79 22.96 -2.60
CA ILE A 100 -10.54 21.60 -3.09
C ILE A 100 -11.54 20.66 -2.42
N LYS A 101 -12.40 19.98 -3.20
CA LYS A 101 -13.35 19.01 -2.65
C LYS A 101 -12.68 17.68 -2.29
N PHE A 102 -11.85 17.14 -3.18
CA PHE A 102 -11.06 15.94 -2.94
C PHE A 102 -9.90 15.86 -3.95
N VAL A 103 -8.87 15.09 -3.58
CA VAL A 103 -7.78 14.68 -4.47
C VAL A 103 -7.71 13.16 -4.39
N LYS A 104 -7.77 12.48 -5.53
CA LYS A 104 -7.76 11.02 -5.58
C LYS A 104 -6.82 10.56 -6.70
N GLN A 105 -5.89 9.67 -6.37
CA GLN A 105 -5.16 8.91 -7.38
C GLN A 105 -6.12 7.91 -8.06
N VAL A 106 -6.30 8.05 -9.37
CA VAL A 106 -7.24 7.22 -10.17
C VAL A 106 -6.53 6.23 -11.09
N ALA A 107 -5.28 6.50 -11.47
CA ALA A 107 -4.46 5.59 -12.25
C ALA A 107 -2.96 5.86 -12.02
N PRO A 108 -2.10 4.82 -12.07
CA PRO A 108 -2.46 3.41 -12.01
C PRO A 108 -2.92 3.01 -10.59
N ARG A 109 -3.95 2.17 -10.49
CA ARG A 109 -4.33 1.39 -9.28
C ARG A 109 -4.82 0.02 -9.76
N SER A 110 -4.51 -1.06 -9.03
CA SER A 110 -4.98 -2.41 -9.34
C SER A 110 -6.51 -2.42 -9.51
N ARG A 111 -6.99 -3.20 -10.50
CA ARG A 111 -8.42 -3.32 -10.81
C ARG A 111 -9.12 -3.98 -9.64
N SER A 112 -10.10 -3.29 -9.05
CA SER A 112 -11.11 -3.88 -8.17
C SER A 112 -12.02 -4.83 -8.92
#